data_AF-A0A222FND1-F1
#
_entry.id   AF-A0A222FND1-F1
#
_cell.length_a   1.000
_cell.length_b   1.000
_cell.length_c   1.000
_cell.angle_alpha   90.00
_cell.angle_beta   90.00
_cell.angle_gamma   90.00
#
_symmetry.space_group_name_H-M   'P 1'
#
loop_
_entity.id
_entity.type
_entity.pdbx_description
1 polymer ?
#
loop_
_entity_poly.entity_id
_entity_poly.type
_entity_poly.pdbx_seq_one_letter_code
_entity_poly.pdbx_strand_id
1 'polypeptide(L)'
;MKKQFLTLAIAATTAMSSQAELIKYETSDIRVSDSINITNLELNKVEGATAWFETNEIAGPREPQSPRLKRLVIDMAGGLDNLVINDFDQINDGSSNSSLYEAKTAGWIFRDLYVLATEVNTESMRINISVKPNNNLHTQIAEFNIGGLQRTDRNPVVDIATIKANDKRLQLKLLERKQLVPNRSENRYVLEANWFGYGKKTIYLNNINSYDNHKAVGLELIELGHSELGQDYEIRVRFENSPETKQMGYLHTLLKDSFNEHGGMMP
;
A
#
# COMPACT_ATOMS: atom_id res chain seq x y z
N MET A 1 -35.26 35.04 -34.73
CA MET A 1 -34.18 35.26 -33.74
C MET A 1 -34.05 34.02 -32.87
N LYS A 2 -33.00 33.21 -33.05
CA LYS A 2 -32.75 31.99 -32.28
C LYS A 2 -31.92 32.37 -31.03
N LYS A 3 -32.44 32.12 -29.84
CA LYS A 3 -31.71 32.32 -28.58
C LYS A 3 -30.79 31.12 -28.37
N GLN A 4 -29.48 31.36 -28.40
CA GLN A 4 -28.46 30.37 -28.03
C GLN A 4 -28.42 30.27 -26.51
N PHE A 5 -28.70 29.09 -25.98
CA PHE A 5 -28.40 28.76 -24.58
C PHE A 5 -26.92 28.37 -24.52
N LEU A 6 -26.10 29.29 -24.01
CA LEU A 6 -24.71 29.00 -23.68
C LEU A 6 -24.72 28.28 -22.32
N THR A 7 -24.59 26.95 -22.34
CA THR A 7 -24.43 26.17 -21.12
C THR A 7 -23.04 26.43 -20.56
N LEU A 8 -22.98 27.19 -19.46
CA LEU A 8 -21.76 27.45 -18.71
C LEU A 8 -21.35 26.12 -18.03
N ALA A 9 -20.36 25.43 -18.60
CA ALA A 9 -19.75 24.28 -17.95
C ALA A 9 -18.98 24.78 -16.72
N ILE A 10 -19.51 24.50 -15.53
CA ILE A 10 -18.79 24.70 -14.28
C ILE A 10 -17.65 23.70 -14.29
N ALA A 11 -16.45 24.17 -14.62
CA ALA A 11 -15.22 23.42 -14.36
C ALA A 11 -15.12 23.25 -12.85
N ALA A 12 -15.44 22.04 -12.36
CA ALA A 12 -15.11 21.63 -11.02
C ALA A 12 -13.58 21.49 -10.95
N THR A 13 -12.89 22.58 -10.68
CA THR A 13 -11.50 22.53 -10.21
C THR A 13 -11.53 21.92 -8.82
N THR A 14 -11.44 20.59 -8.76
CA THR A 14 -10.99 19.90 -7.56
C THR A 14 -9.57 20.36 -7.28
N ALA A 15 -9.43 21.35 -6.40
CA ALA A 15 -8.18 21.60 -5.72
C ALA A 15 -7.87 20.34 -4.90
N MET A 16 -7.02 19.46 -5.45
CA MET A 16 -6.46 18.34 -4.70
C MET A 16 -5.50 18.96 -3.68
N SER A 17 -5.99 19.19 -2.47
CA SER A 17 -5.09 19.37 -1.33
C SER A 17 -4.37 18.04 -1.16
N SER A 18 -3.09 17.98 -1.54
CA SER A 18 -2.22 16.83 -1.27
C SER A 18 -2.03 16.73 0.24
N GLN A 19 -2.93 16.02 0.91
CA GLN A 19 -2.72 15.64 2.30
C GLN A 19 -1.76 14.46 2.27
N ALA A 20 -0.69 14.54 3.06
CA ALA A 20 0.23 13.42 3.22
C ALA A 20 -0.55 12.18 3.65
N GLU A 21 -0.43 11.09 2.89
CA GLU A 21 -1.18 9.87 3.16
C GLU A 21 -0.42 9.01 4.16
N LEU A 22 -1.13 8.50 5.17
CA LEU A 22 -0.63 7.48 6.07
C LEU A 22 -0.97 6.10 5.51
N ILE A 23 0.06 5.28 5.35
CA ILE A 23 -0.03 3.92 4.81
C ILE A 23 0.32 2.90 5.89
N LYS A 24 -0.59 1.97 6.18
CA LYS A 24 -0.46 0.85 7.12
C LYS A 24 0.16 -0.37 6.46
N TYR A 25 1.08 -1.00 7.16
CA TYR A 25 1.75 -2.26 6.84
C TYR A 25 1.70 -3.20 8.04
N GLU A 26 1.59 -4.50 7.82
CA GLU A 26 1.56 -5.55 8.83
C GLU A 26 2.48 -6.70 8.46
N THR A 27 3.01 -7.40 9.46
CA THR A 27 3.77 -8.64 9.28
C THR A 27 3.74 -9.51 10.54
N SER A 28 3.96 -10.80 10.36
CA SER A 28 4.30 -11.75 11.44
C SER A 28 5.76 -12.19 11.41
N ASP A 29 6.55 -11.76 10.40
CA ASP A 29 7.97 -12.11 10.29
C ASP A 29 8.80 -11.15 11.12
N ILE A 30 8.91 -11.46 12.40
CA ILE A 30 9.73 -10.71 13.36
C ILE A 30 10.69 -11.65 14.04
N ARG A 31 11.95 -11.23 14.06
CA ARG A 31 13.01 -11.91 14.79
C ARG A 31 13.51 -11.01 15.89
N VAL A 32 13.49 -11.53 17.11
CA VAL A 32 14.02 -10.83 18.28
C VAL A 32 15.42 -11.36 18.56
N SER A 33 16.40 -10.47 18.52
CA SER A 33 17.77 -10.74 18.98
C SER A 33 17.94 -10.08 20.35
N ASP A 34 18.66 -10.76 21.25
CA ASP A 34 19.05 -10.24 22.57
C ASP A 34 17.91 -9.59 23.38
N SER A 35 16.96 -10.40 23.85
CA SER A 35 15.87 -9.90 24.72
C SER A 35 16.21 -10.04 26.21
N ILE A 36 16.23 -8.91 26.91
CA ILE A 36 16.21 -8.87 28.36
C ILE A 36 14.77 -8.55 28.77
N ASN A 37 14.11 -9.52 29.41
CA ASN A 37 12.80 -9.28 29.99
C ASN A 37 12.95 -8.31 31.17
N ILE A 38 12.35 -7.13 31.03
CA ILE A 38 12.20 -6.17 32.12
C ILE A 38 10.80 -6.34 32.72
N THR A 39 10.64 -5.96 33.98
CA THR A 39 9.37 -6.10 34.69
C THR A 39 8.23 -5.47 33.88
N ASN A 40 7.19 -6.24 33.59
CA ASN A 40 6.02 -5.87 32.77
C ASN A 40 6.28 -5.64 31.27
N LEU A 41 7.38 -6.17 30.71
CA LEU A 41 7.66 -6.15 29.27
C LEU A 41 8.36 -7.45 28.83
N GLU A 42 7.57 -8.39 28.31
CA GLU A 42 8.06 -9.70 27.85
C GLU A 42 8.44 -9.67 26.36
N LEU A 43 9.52 -8.97 26.00
CA LEU A 43 9.94 -8.76 24.61
C LEU A 43 10.23 -10.05 23.82
N ASN A 44 10.32 -11.20 24.50
CA ASN A 44 10.41 -12.52 23.89
C ASN A 44 9.04 -13.10 23.44
N LYS A 45 7.92 -12.40 23.64
CA LYS A 45 6.56 -12.82 23.30
C LYS A 45 5.99 -12.12 22.06
N VAL A 46 6.83 -11.62 21.18
CA VAL A 46 6.37 -10.95 19.95
C VAL A 46 5.79 -11.94 18.94
N GLU A 47 4.65 -11.59 18.34
CA GLU A 47 4.01 -12.39 17.28
C GLU A 47 3.84 -11.62 15.96
N GLY A 48 3.90 -10.30 15.99
CA GLY A 48 3.68 -9.47 14.81
C GLY A 48 4.00 -8.00 15.01
N ALA A 49 3.90 -7.24 13.92
CA ALA A 49 4.07 -5.80 13.96
C ALA A 49 3.18 -5.14 12.92
N THR A 50 2.72 -3.96 13.28
CA THR A 50 1.98 -3.05 12.41
C THR A 50 2.71 -1.71 12.36
N ALA A 51 3.04 -1.24 11.17
CA ALA A 51 3.73 0.04 10.95
C ALA A 51 2.89 0.98 10.08
N TRP A 52 2.96 2.29 10.37
CA TRP A 52 2.33 3.33 9.56
C TRP A 52 3.38 4.30 9.03
N PHE A 53 3.38 4.51 7.73
CA PHE A 53 4.29 5.40 7.03
C PHE A 53 3.54 6.59 6.43
N GLU A 54 4.03 7.79 6.68
CA GLU A 54 3.61 8.98 5.93
C GLU A 54 4.38 9.03 4.61
N THR A 55 3.64 9.16 3.52
CA THR A 55 4.20 9.42 2.19
C THR A 55 3.71 10.77 1.69
N ASN A 56 4.64 11.67 1.38
CA ASN A 56 4.31 12.92 0.70
C ASN A 56 4.26 12.67 -0.81
N GLU A 57 3.09 12.87 -1.44
CA GLU A 57 2.90 12.75 -2.89
C GLU A 57 3.64 13.84 -3.68
N ILE A 58 4.05 14.95 -3.05
CA ILE A 58 4.81 16.01 -3.73
C ILE A 58 6.30 15.77 -3.54
N ALA A 59 6.83 14.76 -4.23
CA ALA A 59 8.23 14.80 -4.61
C ALA A 59 8.29 14.77 -6.13
N GLY A 60 8.70 15.90 -6.71
CA GLY A 60 8.94 15.99 -8.14
C GLY A 60 9.96 14.94 -8.62
N PRO A 61 10.21 14.85 -9.93
CA PRO A 61 10.89 13.72 -10.59
C PRO A 61 12.38 13.50 -10.21
N ARG A 62 12.88 14.01 -9.09
CA ARG A 62 14.29 13.95 -8.71
C ARG A 62 14.64 13.31 -7.38
N GLU A 63 13.70 13.15 -6.43
CA GLU A 63 14.00 12.42 -5.18
C GLU A 63 12.74 11.74 -4.64
N PRO A 64 12.57 10.40 -4.75
CA PRO A 64 11.55 9.74 -3.96
C PRO A 64 11.87 9.99 -2.48
N GLN A 65 11.08 10.81 -1.80
CA GLN A 65 11.25 10.96 -0.35
C GLN A 65 11.00 9.60 0.29
N SER A 66 12.01 9.10 1.00
CA SER A 66 11.89 7.85 1.75
C SER A 66 10.64 7.93 2.65
N PRO A 67 9.83 6.86 2.71
CA PRO A 67 8.62 6.82 3.51
C PRO A 67 8.98 7.10 4.97
N ARG A 68 8.24 8.02 5.61
CA ARG A 68 8.51 8.44 6.98
C ARG A 68 7.72 7.57 7.95
N LEU A 69 8.40 6.76 8.76
CA LEU A 69 7.75 6.00 9.81
C LEU A 69 7.10 6.97 10.81
N LYS A 70 5.81 6.77 11.10
CA LYS A 70 5.04 7.60 12.05
C LYS A 70 4.63 6.84 13.29
N ARG A 71 4.33 5.56 13.12
CA ARG A 71 3.87 4.69 14.20
C ARG A 71 4.33 3.27 13.94
N LEU A 72 4.69 2.59 15.02
CA LEU A 72 4.98 1.17 15.06
C LEU A 72 4.25 0.57 16.25
N VAL A 73 3.60 -0.57 16.04
CA VAL A 73 3.00 -1.40 17.08
C VAL A 73 3.66 -2.76 16.97
N ILE A 74 4.23 -3.24 18.06
CA ILE A 74 4.71 -4.61 18.20
C ILE A 74 3.64 -5.39 18.96
N ASP A 75 3.10 -6.41 18.31
CA ASP A 75 2.02 -7.24 18.81
C ASP A 75 2.58 -8.35 19.71
N MET A 76 1.99 -8.48 20.90
CA MET A 76 2.45 -9.40 21.94
C MET A 76 1.47 -10.55 22.14
N ALA A 77 1.98 -11.78 22.16
CA ALA A 77 1.17 -12.98 22.35
C ALA A 77 0.61 -13.09 23.77
N GLY A 78 -0.45 -13.89 23.93
CA GLY A 78 -0.95 -14.29 25.26
C GLY A 78 -1.76 -13.24 26.00
N GLY A 79 -2.27 -12.20 25.32
CA GLY A 79 -3.08 -11.14 25.91
C GLY A 79 -2.26 -10.10 26.69
N LEU A 80 -0.95 -10.05 26.44
CA LEU A 80 -0.07 -8.99 26.93
C LEU A 80 -0.36 -7.68 26.19
N ASP A 81 -0.04 -6.55 26.81
CA ASP A 81 -0.18 -5.25 26.16
C ASP A 81 0.83 -5.10 25.02
N ASN A 82 0.35 -4.64 23.86
CA ASN A 82 1.21 -4.34 22.71
C ASN A 82 2.17 -3.19 23.02
N LEU A 83 3.40 -3.29 22.52
CA LEU A 83 4.34 -2.18 22.58
C LEU A 83 4.01 -1.19 21.46
N VAL A 84 3.44 -0.06 21.83
CA VAL A 84 3.07 1.01 20.89
C VAL A 84 4.11 2.12 20.94
N ILE A 85 4.68 2.43 19.77
CA ILE A 85 5.71 3.46 19.60
C ILE A 85 5.17 4.49 18.60
N ASN A 86 5.11 5.74 19.04
CA ASN A 86 4.64 6.88 18.24
C ASN A 86 5.75 7.93 18.15
N ASP A 87 5.51 8.97 17.34
CA ASP A 87 6.32 10.20 17.31
C ASP A 87 7.80 9.94 17.00
N PHE A 88 8.03 9.20 15.92
CA PHE A 88 9.35 9.03 15.33
C PHE A 88 9.84 10.34 14.70
N ASP A 89 10.91 10.90 15.24
CA ASP A 89 11.67 11.99 14.64
C ASP A 89 12.80 11.39 13.79
N GLN A 90 12.87 11.77 12.50
CA GLN A 90 13.96 11.35 11.64
C GLN A 90 15.27 12.05 12.08
N ILE A 91 16.32 11.27 12.34
CA ILE A 91 17.64 11.79 12.65
C ILE A 91 18.43 11.93 11.35
N ASN A 92 18.89 13.14 11.07
CA ASN A 92 19.91 13.36 10.04
C ASN A 92 21.29 13.16 10.66
N ASP A 93 21.89 11.98 10.47
CA ASP A 93 23.24 11.67 10.98
C ASP A 93 24.37 12.09 10.00
N GLY A 94 24.03 12.69 8.86
CA GLY A 94 24.97 13.09 7.80
C GLY A 94 25.29 11.99 6.78
N SER A 95 24.77 10.78 6.96
CA SER A 95 24.74 9.71 5.95
C SER A 95 23.55 9.91 5.03
N SER A 96 23.81 9.92 3.71
CA SER A 96 22.74 10.02 2.70
C SER A 96 21.81 8.79 2.66
N ASN A 97 22.16 7.71 3.36
CA ASN A 97 21.50 6.42 3.23
C ASN A 97 20.91 5.87 4.54
N SER A 98 21.08 6.53 5.69
CA SER A 98 20.49 6.05 6.94
C SER A 98 19.14 6.72 7.18
N SER A 99 18.08 5.91 7.09
CA SER A 99 16.76 6.31 7.59
C SER A 99 16.71 5.94 9.08
N LEU A 100 17.51 6.67 9.88
CA LEU A 100 17.53 6.54 11.33
C LEU A 100 16.36 7.34 11.91
N TYR A 101 15.55 6.72 12.76
CA TYR A 101 14.48 7.40 13.48
C TYR A 101 14.62 7.17 14.98
N GLU A 102 14.36 8.21 15.76
CA GLU A 102 14.28 8.14 17.21
C GLU A 102 12.84 8.41 17.63
N ALA A 103 12.27 7.51 18.45
CA ALA A 103 10.93 7.72 19.01
C ALA A 103 11.00 8.20 20.45
N LYS A 104 10.10 9.13 20.78
CA LYS A 104 9.80 9.50 22.17
C LYS A 104 8.76 8.54 22.72
N THR A 105 9.08 7.80 23.78
CA THR A 105 8.12 6.90 24.41
C THR A 105 7.23 7.67 25.39
N ALA A 106 5.92 7.45 25.32
CA ALA A 106 4.94 8.06 26.21
C ALA A 106 4.30 6.98 27.10
N GLY A 107 4.58 7.02 28.41
CA GLY A 107 3.97 6.13 29.39
C GLY A 107 4.78 6.11 30.69
N TRP A 108 4.12 6.19 31.86
CA TRP A 108 4.78 6.28 33.18
C TRP A 108 5.70 5.09 33.50
N ILE A 109 5.42 3.90 32.94
CA ILE A 109 6.23 2.67 33.10
C ILE A 109 7.43 2.65 32.13
N PHE A 110 7.39 3.41 31.04
CA PHE A 110 8.32 3.31 29.92
C PHE A 110 9.09 4.60 29.63
N ARG A 111 9.05 5.59 30.54
CA ARG A 111 9.66 6.92 30.34
C ARG A 111 11.17 6.89 30.03
N ASP A 112 11.84 5.77 30.30
CA ASP A 112 13.27 5.58 30.10
C ASP A 112 13.60 4.70 28.88
N LEU A 113 12.61 4.31 28.07
CA LEU A 113 12.84 3.57 26.83
C LEU A 113 13.30 4.52 25.72
N TYR A 114 14.46 4.20 25.16
CA TYR A 114 15.04 4.81 23.98
C TYR A 114 14.89 3.85 22.80
N VAL A 115 14.20 4.27 21.75
CA VAL A 115 13.92 3.44 20.58
C VAL A 115 14.56 4.06 19.36
N LEU A 116 15.42 3.30 18.71
CA LEU A 116 16.03 3.65 17.43
C LEU A 116 15.54 2.69 16.34
N ALA A 117 15.04 3.23 15.24
CA ALA A 117 14.73 2.46 14.05
C ALA A 117 15.80 2.73 12.97
N THR A 118 16.40 1.70 12.40
CA THR A 118 17.37 1.76 11.30
C THR A 118 16.90 0.93 10.10
N GLU A 119 17.49 1.20 8.92
CA GLU A 119 17.20 0.48 7.67
C GLU A 119 15.70 0.51 7.28
N VAL A 120 14.99 1.55 7.73
CA VAL A 120 13.53 1.64 7.63
C VAL A 120 13.09 1.84 6.18
N ASN A 121 12.34 0.87 5.66
CA ASN A 121 11.64 0.96 4.39
C ASN A 121 10.26 0.26 4.49
N THR A 122 9.52 0.18 3.38
CA THR A 122 8.17 -0.39 3.36
C THR A 122 8.12 -1.92 3.45
N GLU A 123 9.25 -2.61 3.31
CA GLU A 123 9.37 -4.08 3.30
C GLU A 123 10.09 -4.61 4.55
N SER A 124 11.01 -3.83 5.13
CA SER A 124 11.77 -4.21 6.32
C SER A 124 12.17 -3.03 7.20
N MET A 125 12.42 -3.32 8.48
CA MET A 125 13.00 -2.38 9.45
C MET A 125 13.78 -3.12 10.54
N ARG A 126 14.83 -2.48 11.07
CA ARG A 126 15.50 -2.93 12.31
C ARG A 126 15.19 -1.95 13.44
N ILE A 127 14.73 -2.45 14.58
CA ILE A 127 14.34 -1.64 15.74
C ILE A 127 15.20 -2.03 16.94
N ASN A 128 15.95 -1.08 17.46
CA ASN A 128 16.74 -1.24 18.68
C ASN A 128 16.02 -0.56 19.84
N ILE A 129 15.75 -1.31 20.89
CA ILE A 129 15.21 -0.79 22.14
C ILE A 129 16.31 -0.83 23.20
N SER A 130 16.55 0.31 23.82
CA SER A 130 17.51 0.47 24.90
C SER A 130 16.86 1.19 26.07
N VAL A 131 17.37 0.97 27.28
CA VAL A 131 17.01 1.75 28.46
C VAL A 131 18.13 2.74 28.76
N LYS A 132 17.80 3.95 29.19
CA LYS A 132 18.80 4.88 29.72
C LYS A 132 19.09 4.55 31.19
N PRO A 133 20.23 3.94 31.56
CA PRO A 133 20.70 4.00 32.93
C PRO A 133 21.19 5.43 33.24
N ASN A 134 21.21 5.77 34.52
CA ASN A 134 21.57 7.08 35.09
C ASN A 134 22.91 7.70 34.62
N ASN A 135 23.71 7.02 33.79
CA ASN A 135 25.12 7.33 33.49
C ASN A 135 25.39 7.69 32.02
N ASN A 136 24.38 8.12 31.24
CA ASN A 136 24.48 8.51 29.82
C ASN A 136 24.91 7.40 28.81
N LEU A 137 25.02 6.14 29.22
CA LEU A 137 25.31 5.00 28.34
C LEU A 137 24.05 4.16 28.15
N HIS A 138 23.47 4.13 26.96
CA HIS A 138 22.29 3.31 26.65
C HIS A 138 22.61 1.81 26.80
N THR A 139 21.76 1.06 27.53
CA THR A 139 21.85 -0.41 27.59
C THR A 139 20.79 -0.99 26.67
N GLN A 140 21.21 -1.69 25.61
CA GLN A 140 20.30 -2.37 24.69
C GLN A 140 19.62 -3.54 25.40
N ILE A 141 18.29 -3.63 25.24
CA ILE A 141 17.45 -4.66 25.87
C ILE A 141 16.71 -5.54 24.85
N ALA A 142 16.61 -5.09 23.59
CA ALA A 142 16.11 -5.88 22.48
C ALA A 142 16.53 -5.29 21.13
N GLU A 143 16.70 -6.16 20.15
CA GLU A 143 16.69 -5.82 18.73
C GLU A 143 15.57 -6.60 18.03
N PHE A 144 14.72 -5.92 17.28
CA PHE A 144 13.74 -6.52 16.38
C PHE A 144 14.21 -6.36 14.94
N ASN A 145 14.33 -7.46 14.24
CA ASN A 145 14.45 -7.48 12.79
C ASN A 145 13.06 -7.82 12.23
N ILE A 146 12.39 -6.83 11.66
CA ILE A 146 11.02 -6.92 11.12
C ILE A 146 11.13 -7.01 9.60
N GLY A 147 10.67 -8.11 9.03
CA GLY A 147 10.69 -8.38 7.60
C GLY A 147 9.29 -8.59 7.04
N GLY A 148 9.19 -8.60 5.71
CA GLY A 148 7.96 -8.98 5.02
C GLY A 148 6.77 -8.08 5.33
N LEU A 149 6.99 -6.79 5.59
CA LEU A 149 5.91 -5.83 5.81
C LEU A 149 5.00 -5.77 4.58
N GLN A 150 3.73 -6.11 4.77
CA GLN A 150 2.72 -6.08 3.72
C GLN A 150 1.74 -4.97 4.00
N ARG A 151 1.51 -4.12 3.01
CA ARG A 151 0.55 -3.05 3.10
C ARG A 151 -0.87 -3.60 3.35
N THR A 152 -1.56 -3.11 4.38
CA THR A 152 -2.93 -3.56 4.74
C THR A 152 -4.01 -2.50 4.58
N ASP A 153 -3.64 -1.25 4.26
CA ASP A 153 -4.66 -0.23 3.96
C ASP A 153 -5.46 -0.56 2.70
N ARG A 154 -6.74 -0.21 2.73
CA ARG A 154 -7.62 -0.31 1.56
C ARG A 154 -7.06 0.55 0.43
N ASN A 155 -6.57 -0.12 -0.61
CA ASN A 155 -6.17 0.52 -1.86
C ASN A 155 -7.38 1.26 -2.45
N PRO A 156 -7.32 2.60 -2.63
CA PRO A 156 -8.47 3.37 -3.05
C PRO A 156 -8.88 3.03 -4.48
N VAL A 157 -10.19 3.12 -4.75
CA VAL A 157 -10.72 3.04 -6.11
C VAL A 157 -10.52 4.41 -6.76
N VAL A 158 -9.76 4.45 -7.85
CA VAL A 158 -9.45 5.69 -8.59
C VAL A 158 -10.35 5.90 -9.78
N ASP A 159 -10.89 4.81 -10.34
CA ASP A 159 -11.78 4.89 -11.48
C ASP A 159 -12.73 3.69 -11.54
N ILE A 160 -13.88 3.87 -12.18
CA ILE A 160 -14.90 2.86 -12.36
C ILE A 160 -15.43 2.93 -13.79
N ALA A 161 -15.23 1.85 -14.56
CA ALA A 161 -15.90 1.66 -15.84
C ALA A 161 -17.08 0.69 -15.69
N THR A 162 -18.15 0.94 -16.43
CA THR A 162 -19.31 0.05 -16.50
C THR A 162 -19.66 -0.21 -17.96
N ILE A 163 -19.68 -1.49 -18.34
CA ILE A 163 -19.94 -1.94 -19.71
C ILE A 163 -20.95 -3.09 -19.71
N LYS A 164 -21.40 -3.46 -20.91
CA LYS A 164 -22.27 -4.61 -21.13
C LYS A 164 -21.44 -5.75 -21.74
N ALA A 165 -21.35 -6.88 -21.03
CA ALA A 165 -20.66 -8.09 -21.46
C ALA A 165 -21.62 -9.29 -21.34
N ASN A 166 -21.80 -10.03 -22.44
CA ASN A 166 -22.74 -11.13 -22.59
C ASN A 166 -24.14 -10.82 -22.02
N ASP A 167 -24.72 -9.72 -22.49
CA ASP A 167 -26.00 -9.18 -22.04
C ASP A 167 -26.16 -8.83 -20.56
N LYS A 168 -25.08 -8.87 -19.78
CA LYS A 168 -25.05 -8.48 -18.38
C LYS A 168 -24.18 -7.26 -18.14
N ARG A 169 -24.47 -6.54 -17.05
CA ARG A 169 -23.65 -5.41 -16.61
C ARG A 169 -22.37 -5.92 -15.97
N LEU A 170 -21.23 -5.45 -16.46
CA LEU A 170 -19.92 -5.65 -15.86
C LEU A 170 -19.39 -4.30 -15.37
N GLN A 171 -19.06 -4.22 -14.09
CA GLN A 171 -18.40 -3.08 -13.48
C GLN A 171 -16.94 -3.43 -13.21
N LEU A 172 -16.03 -2.57 -13.66
CA LEU A 172 -14.60 -2.69 -13.44
C LEU A 172 -14.16 -1.52 -12.56
N LYS A 173 -13.59 -1.80 -11.39
CA LYS A 173 -13.04 -0.77 -10.50
C LYS A 173 -11.53 -0.85 -10.50
N LEU A 174 -10.88 0.22 -10.92
CA LEU A 174 -9.43 0.32 -10.88
C LEU A 174 -8.98 0.78 -9.50
N LEU A 175 -8.07 0.01 -8.91
CA LEU A 175 -7.40 0.41 -7.69
C LEU A 175 -6.14 1.21 -8.04
N GLU A 176 -5.83 2.22 -7.22
CA GLU A 176 -4.75 3.17 -7.48
C GLU A 176 -3.39 2.50 -7.59
N ARG A 177 -3.12 1.51 -6.72
CA ARG A 177 -1.79 0.96 -6.52
C ARG A 177 -1.72 -0.51 -6.92
N LYS A 178 -0.51 -0.99 -7.18
CA LYS A 178 -0.25 -2.42 -7.37
C LYS A 178 -0.54 -3.19 -6.07
N GLN A 179 -0.99 -4.44 -6.18
CA GLN A 179 -1.14 -5.38 -5.07
C GLN A 179 -0.33 -6.65 -5.35
N LEU A 180 0.09 -7.32 -4.27
CA LEU A 180 0.76 -8.61 -4.36
C LEU A 180 -0.19 -9.64 -4.98
N VAL A 181 0.31 -10.34 -6.00
CA VAL A 181 -0.43 -11.46 -6.61
C VAL A 181 -0.31 -12.68 -5.68
N PRO A 182 -1.42 -13.33 -5.30
CA PRO A 182 -1.38 -14.52 -4.45
C PRO A 182 -0.46 -15.58 -5.03
N ASN A 183 0.37 -16.17 -4.17
CA ASN A 183 1.33 -17.22 -4.52
C ASN A 183 2.39 -16.83 -5.58
N ARG A 184 2.60 -15.53 -5.81
CA ARG A 184 3.66 -15.02 -6.68
C ARG A 184 4.41 -13.89 -5.99
N SER A 185 5.68 -13.72 -6.33
CA SER A 185 6.54 -12.64 -5.81
C SER A 185 6.47 -11.37 -6.68
N GLU A 186 5.29 -11.05 -7.22
CA GLU A 186 5.10 -9.91 -8.13
C GLU A 186 3.92 -9.03 -7.69
N ASN A 187 4.07 -7.71 -7.86
CA ASN A 187 3.02 -6.72 -7.62
C ASN A 187 2.40 -6.30 -8.96
N ARG A 188 1.06 -6.34 -9.08
CA ARG A 188 0.32 -5.95 -10.28
C ARG A 188 -0.81 -4.98 -9.97
N TYR A 189 -1.17 -4.13 -10.92
CA TYR A 189 -2.38 -3.33 -10.79
C TYR A 189 -3.61 -4.22 -10.79
N VAL A 190 -4.64 -3.76 -10.08
CA VAL A 190 -5.83 -4.56 -9.82
C VAL A 190 -7.07 -3.89 -10.37
N LEU A 191 -7.86 -4.67 -11.10
CA LEU A 191 -9.26 -4.39 -11.36
C LEU A 191 -10.12 -5.28 -10.46
N GLU A 192 -11.00 -4.68 -9.68
CA GLU A 192 -12.12 -5.42 -9.10
C GLU A 192 -13.26 -5.48 -10.13
N ALA A 193 -13.50 -6.67 -10.67
CA ALA A 193 -14.59 -6.92 -11.61
C ALA A 193 -15.82 -7.42 -10.86
N ASN A 194 -16.95 -6.76 -11.04
CA ASN A 194 -18.26 -7.19 -10.57
C ASN A 194 -19.18 -7.41 -11.76
N TRP A 195 -19.43 -8.67 -12.10
CA TRP A 195 -20.24 -9.06 -13.22
C TRP A 195 -21.62 -9.51 -12.73
N PHE A 196 -22.65 -8.75 -13.08
CA PHE A 196 -24.00 -9.00 -12.60
C PHE A 196 -24.51 -10.38 -13.03
N GLY A 197 -24.78 -11.24 -12.03
CA GLY A 197 -25.17 -12.63 -12.23
C GLY A 197 -24.02 -13.65 -12.21
N TYR A 198 -22.76 -13.20 -12.30
CA TYR A 198 -21.57 -14.07 -12.28
C TYR A 198 -20.64 -13.81 -11.07
N GLY A 199 -20.83 -12.71 -10.36
CA GLY A 199 -20.17 -12.41 -9.08
C GLY A 199 -19.00 -11.44 -9.18
N LYS A 200 -18.23 -11.34 -8.08
CA LYS A 200 -17.06 -10.46 -7.96
C LYS A 200 -15.77 -11.27 -8.12
N LYS A 201 -14.81 -10.76 -8.88
CA LYS A 201 -13.46 -11.29 -9.03
C LYS A 201 -12.42 -10.16 -8.97
N THR A 202 -11.21 -10.54 -8.59
CA THR A 202 -10.02 -9.69 -8.63
C THR A 202 -9.23 -10.06 -9.87
N ILE A 203 -8.93 -9.09 -10.72
CA ILE A 203 -8.17 -9.27 -11.95
C ILE A 203 -6.82 -8.56 -11.78
N TYR A 204 -5.74 -9.30 -11.94
CA TYR A 204 -4.38 -8.76 -11.90
C TYR A 204 -3.93 -8.40 -13.32
N LEU A 205 -3.77 -7.11 -13.58
CA LEU A 205 -3.42 -6.58 -14.90
C LEU A 205 -1.98 -6.97 -15.30
N ASN A 206 -1.72 -7.10 -16.60
CA ASN A 206 -0.39 -7.48 -17.07
C ASN A 206 0.67 -6.47 -16.65
N ASN A 207 1.87 -6.98 -16.42
CA ASN A 207 2.95 -6.22 -15.80
C ASN A 207 3.48 -5.17 -16.79
N ILE A 208 3.28 -3.90 -16.46
CA ILE A 208 4.11 -2.82 -16.99
C ILE A 208 5.29 -2.73 -16.02
N ASN A 209 6.50 -2.96 -16.54
CA ASN A 209 7.80 -2.94 -15.84
C ASN A 209 7.71 -2.96 -14.31
N SER A 210 8.13 -4.07 -13.70
CA SER A 210 8.06 -4.35 -12.26
C SER A 210 8.64 -3.26 -11.34
N TYR A 211 9.47 -2.36 -11.86
CA TYR A 211 10.12 -1.27 -11.13
C TYR A 211 9.30 0.02 -11.05
N ASP A 212 8.15 0.09 -11.74
CA ASP A 212 7.41 1.33 -11.90
C ASP A 212 6.36 1.49 -10.79
N ASN A 213 6.62 2.39 -9.84
CA ASN A 213 5.77 2.68 -8.67
C ASN A 213 4.72 3.77 -8.96
N HIS A 214 4.30 3.94 -10.21
CA HIS A 214 3.31 4.93 -10.58
C HIS A 214 1.94 4.68 -9.90
N LYS A 215 1.18 5.74 -9.69
CA LYS A 215 -0.22 5.64 -9.27
C LYS A 215 -1.11 5.60 -10.49
N ALA A 216 -1.99 4.61 -10.55
CA ALA A 216 -3.05 4.57 -11.53
C ALA A 216 -4.06 5.66 -11.19
N VAL A 217 -4.47 6.45 -12.18
CA VAL A 217 -5.41 7.58 -12.01
C VAL A 217 -6.61 7.50 -12.94
N GLY A 218 -6.62 6.54 -13.87
CA GLY A 218 -7.71 6.40 -14.82
C GLY A 218 -7.68 5.07 -15.55
N LEU A 219 -8.87 4.59 -15.88
CA LEU A 219 -9.12 3.41 -16.68
C LEU A 219 -9.67 3.87 -18.04
N GLU A 220 -9.03 3.42 -19.12
CA GLU A 220 -9.50 3.67 -20.47
C GLU A 220 -9.82 2.33 -21.15
N LEU A 221 -11.00 2.26 -21.77
CA LEU A 221 -11.47 1.09 -22.51
C LEU A 221 -11.52 1.45 -23.99
N ILE A 222 -10.64 0.85 -24.80
CA ILE A 222 -10.61 1.06 -26.25
C ILE A 222 -11.40 -0.05 -26.93
N GLU A 223 -12.41 0.29 -27.69
CA GLU A 223 -13.19 -0.68 -28.46
C GLU A 223 -12.33 -1.33 -29.55
N LEU A 224 -12.24 -2.66 -29.52
CA LEU A 224 -11.45 -3.43 -30.50
C LEU A 224 -12.30 -4.19 -31.52
N GLY A 225 -13.57 -4.47 -31.18
CA GLY A 225 -14.46 -5.26 -32.02
C GLY A 225 -15.33 -6.19 -31.20
N HIS A 226 -15.57 -7.41 -31.69
CA HIS A 226 -16.41 -8.39 -30.98
C HIS A 226 -15.61 -9.64 -30.59
N SER A 227 -15.96 -10.20 -29.44
CA SER A 227 -15.47 -11.46 -28.89
C SER A 227 -16.65 -12.36 -28.52
N GLU A 228 -16.36 -13.53 -27.92
CA GLU A 228 -17.37 -14.42 -27.35
C GLU A 228 -18.23 -13.75 -26.25
N LEU A 229 -17.76 -12.63 -25.68
CA LEU A 229 -18.48 -11.86 -24.65
C LEU A 229 -19.29 -10.68 -25.21
N GLY A 230 -19.38 -10.53 -26.53
CA GLY A 230 -19.95 -9.35 -27.19
C GLY A 230 -18.88 -8.32 -27.53
N GLN A 231 -19.15 -7.02 -27.32
CA GLN A 231 -18.16 -5.96 -27.57
C GLN A 231 -16.92 -6.18 -26.70
N ASP A 232 -15.75 -6.22 -27.33
CA ASP A 232 -14.48 -6.39 -26.65
C ASP A 232 -13.70 -5.08 -26.55
N TYR A 233 -12.85 -5.03 -25.53
CA TYR A 233 -12.13 -3.83 -25.14
C TYR A 233 -10.66 -4.13 -24.85
N GLU A 234 -9.78 -3.25 -25.33
CA GLU A 234 -8.44 -3.12 -24.76
C GLU A 234 -8.54 -2.34 -23.46
N ILE A 235 -7.97 -2.91 -22.39
CA ILE A 235 -7.82 -2.20 -21.13
C ILE A 235 -6.52 -1.42 -21.18
N ARG A 236 -6.63 -0.10 -21.00
CA ARG A 236 -5.50 0.78 -20.77
C ARG A 236 -5.62 1.49 -19.44
N VAL A 237 -4.48 1.80 -18.82
CA VAL A 237 -4.44 2.56 -17.56
C VAL A 237 -3.61 3.82 -17.75
N ARG A 238 -4.13 4.92 -17.21
CA ARG A 238 -3.44 6.20 -17.11
C ARG A 238 -2.75 6.31 -15.76
N PHE A 239 -1.57 6.92 -15.76
CA PHE A 239 -0.76 7.14 -14.56
C PHE A 239 -0.58 8.62 -14.29
N GLU A 240 -0.48 8.98 -13.01
CA GLU A 240 -0.38 10.37 -12.53
C GLU A 240 0.70 11.21 -13.24
N ASN A 241 1.84 10.58 -13.57
CA ASN A 241 3.00 11.24 -14.19
C ASN A 241 3.22 10.84 -15.65
N SER A 242 2.24 10.23 -16.31
CA SER A 242 2.35 9.82 -17.71
C SER A 242 1.18 10.36 -18.53
N PRO A 243 1.44 11.16 -19.58
CA PRO A 243 0.38 11.56 -20.50
C PRO A 243 -0.11 10.39 -21.35
N GLU A 244 0.66 9.30 -21.43
CA GLU A 244 0.31 8.10 -22.16
C GLU A 244 -0.44 7.11 -21.27
N THR A 245 -1.47 6.49 -21.84
CA THR A 245 -2.05 5.29 -21.25
C THR A 245 -1.25 4.06 -21.67
N LYS A 246 -1.07 3.10 -20.77
CA LYS A 246 -0.39 1.85 -21.07
C LYS A 246 -1.39 0.71 -21.22
N GLN A 247 -1.19 -0.13 -22.24
CA GLN A 247 -1.99 -1.32 -22.47
C GLN A 247 -1.75 -2.36 -21.38
N MET A 248 -2.83 -2.88 -20.81
CA MET A 248 -2.85 -3.83 -19.71
C MET A 248 -3.34 -5.22 -20.11
N GLY A 249 -3.98 -5.33 -21.25
CA GLY A 249 -4.49 -6.59 -21.80
C GLY A 249 -5.87 -6.41 -22.43
N TYR A 250 -6.39 -7.51 -22.97
CA TYR A 250 -7.71 -7.56 -23.56
C TYR A 250 -8.72 -8.03 -22.51
N LEU A 251 -9.87 -7.36 -22.47
CA LEU A 251 -10.89 -7.62 -21.46
C LEU A 251 -11.35 -9.07 -21.48
N HIS A 252 -11.66 -9.62 -22.66
CA HIS A 252 -12.12 -11.00 -22.76
C HIS A 252 -11.10 -12.00 -22.17
N THR A 253 -9.80 -11.83 -22.44
CA THR A 253 -8.74 -12.70 -21.93
C THR A 253 -8.67 -12.62 -20.41
N LEU A 254 -8.63 -11.40 -19.87
CA LEU A 254 -8.53 -11.15 -18.43
C LEU A 254 -9.75 -11.69 -17.65
N LEU A 255 -10.94 -11.57 -18.22
CA LEU A 255 -12.15 -12.16 -17.65
C LEU A 255 -12.11 -13.68 -17.73
N LYS A 256 -11.69 -14.25 -18.86
CA LYS A 256 -11.59 -15.70 -19.07
C LYS A 256 -10.70 -16.34 -18.00
N ASP A 257 -9.52 -15.77 -17.78
CA ASP A 257 -8.58 -16.26 -16.78
C ASP A 257 -9.17 -16.17 -15.37
N SER A 258 -9.80 -15.03 -15.03
CA SER A 258 -10.27 -14.77 -13.65
C SER A 258 -11.56 -15.50 -13.27
N PHE A 259 -12.45 -15.77 -14.24
CA PHE A 259 -13.75 -16.41 -13.98
C PHE A 259 -13.77 -17.92 -14.30
N ASN A 260 -12.87 -18.45 -15.15
CA ASN A 260 -12.83 -19.90 -15.43
C ASN A 260 -11.92 -20.71 -14.49
N GLU A 261 -11.03 -20.08 -13.72
CA GLU A 261 -10.09 -20.76 -12.80
C GLU A 261 -10.75 -21.63 -11.71
N HIS A 262 -12.09 -21.61 -11.55
CA HIS A 262 -12.81 -22.35 -10.52
C HIS A 262 -13.91 -23.30 -11.06
N GLY A 263 -13.80 -23.75 -12.32
CA GLY A 263 -14.67 -24.80 -12.86
C GLY A 263 -16.11 -24.39 -13.18
N GLY A 264 -16.41 -23.09 -13.16
CA GLY A 264 -17.61 -22.55 -13.79
C GLY A 264 -17.33 -22.38 -15.28
N MET A 265 -18.09 -23.06 -16.14
CA MET A 265 -18.09 -22.74 -17.57
C MET A 265 -18.52 -21.28 -17.72
N MET A 266 -17.65 -20.44 -18.31
CA MET A 266 -18.15 -19.33 -19.10
C MET A 266 -19.12 -19.88 -20.16
N PRO A 267 -20.25 -19.19 -20.41
CA PRO A 267 -21.14 -19.55 -21.53
C PRO A 267 -20.39 -19.61 -22.86
#